data_AF-A0A924CAU1-F1
#
_entry.id   AF-A0A924CAU1-F1
#
_cell.length_a   1.000
_cell.length_b   1.000
_cell.length_c   1.000
_cell.angle_alpha   90.00
_cell.angle_beta   90.00
_cell.angle_gamma   90.00
#
_symmetry.space_group_name_H-M   'P 1'
#
loop_
_entity.id
_entity.type
_entity.pdbx_description
1 polymer ?
#
loop_
_entity_poly.entity_id
_entity_poly.type
_entity_poly.pdbx_seq_one_letter_code
_entity_poly.pdbx_strand_id
1 'polypeptide(L)'
;MNIEELIALPVGTTLDRFISRNQDSFQHASGELSQLLRDIALAAKIVNREVIRGELSNISGSAESQNIQGESQQKLDVIADI
;
A
#
# COMPACT_ATOMS: atom_id res chain seq x y z
N MET A 1 17.50 -25.22 -2.70
CA MET A 1 16.59 -24.65 -1.70
C MET A 1 15.19 -25.09 -2.10
N ASN A 2 14.55 -25.90 -1.27
CA ASN A 2 13.20 -26.39 -1.52
C ASN A 2 12.16 -25.36 -1.04
N ILE A 3 10.91 -25.48 -1.49
CA ILE A 3 9.86 -24.50 -1.14
C ILE A 3 9.61 -24.47 0.38
N GLU A 4 9.75 -25.60 1.07
CA GLU A 4 9.60 -25.69 2.53
C GLU A 4 10.61 -24.80 3.29
N GLU A 5 11.88 -24.77 2.86
CA GLU A 5 12.90 -23.89 3.42
C GLU A 5 12.57 -22.40 3.19
N LEU A 6 11.97 -22.05 2.04
CA LEU A 6 11.62 -20.66 1.71
C LEU A 6 10.48 -20.13 2.59
N ILE A 7 9.51 -20.99 2.95
CA ILE A 7 8.37 -20.62 3.81
C ILE A 7 8.80 -20.55 5.28
N ALA A 8 9.81 -21.32 5.66
CA ALA A 8 10.39 -21.31 7.01
C ALA A 8 11.36 -20.14 7.26
N LEU A 9 11.75 -19.39 6.22
CA LEU A 9 12.54 -18.19 6.40
C LEU A 9 11.76 -17.21 7.28
N PRO A 10 12.41 -16.59 8.29
CA PRO A 10 11.76 -15.57 9.06
C PRO A 10 11.38 -14.43 8.11
N VAL A 11 10.08 -14.31 7.82
CA VAL A 11 9.47 -13.05 7.43
C VAL A 11 9.99 -12.07 8.46
N GLY A 12 10.77 -11.07 8.03
CA GLY A 12 11.42 -10.12 8.92
C GLY A 12 10.43 -9.41 9.86
N THR A 13 10.87 -8.36 10.54
CA THR A 13 9.94 -7.61 11.40
C THR A 13 8.83 -6.99 10.53
N THR A 14 7.56 -7.33 10.80
CA THR A 14 6.42 -6.73 10.09
C THR A 14 6.38 -5.23 10.34
N LEU A 15 5.85 -4.47 9.38
CA LEU A 15 5.75 -3.01 9.51
C LEU A 15 5.02 -2.60 10.81
N ASP A 16 3.93 -3.28 11.16
CA ASP A 16 3.20 -3.00 12.39
C ASP A 16 4.03 -3.28 13.66
N ARG A 17 4.77 -4.40 13.69
CA ARG A 17 5.68 -4.72 14.79
C ARG A 17 6.84 -3.71 14.88
N PHE A 18 7.32 -3.22 13.73
CA PHE A 18 8.34 -2.16 13.69
C PHE A 18 7.78 -0.85 14.26
N ILE A 19 6.59 -0.42 13.82
CA ILE A 19 5.94 0.81 14.31
C ILE A 19 5.73 0.74 15.82
N SER A 20 5.19 -0.37 16.34
CA SER A 20 4.94 -0.55 17.77
C SER A 20 6.23 -0.43 18.60
N ARG A 21 7.29 -1.14 18.20
CA ARG A 21 8.58 -1.11 18.91
C ARG A 21 9.20 0.29 18.96
N ASN A 22 9.05 1.06 17.87
CA ASN A 22 9.59 2.41 17.81
C ASN A 22 8.73 3.39 18.62
N GLN A 23 7.41 3.22 18.67
CA GLN A 23 6.54 4.03 19.52
C GLN A 23 6.90 3.88 21.00
N ASP A 24 7.13 2.66 21.46
CA ASP A 24 7.50 2.36 22.86
C ASP A 24 8.84 3.00 23.27
N SER A 25 9.67 3.39 22.30
CA SER A 25 10.94 4.08 22.54
C SER A 25 10.77 5.56 22.90
N PHE A 26 9.55 6.10 22.80
CA PHE A 26 9.22 7.50 23.13
C PHE A 26 8.17 7.56 24.25
N GLN A 27 8.59 7.97 25.44
CA GLN A 27 7.78 7.98 26.67
C GLN A 27 6.47 8.80 26.61
N HIS A 28 6.35 9.70 25.62
CA HIS A 28 5.18 10.58 25.43
C HIS A 28 4.54 10.44 24.05
N ALA A 29 4.78 9.34 23.33
CA ALA A 29 4.15 9.15 22.03
C ALA A 29 2.62 9.01 22.16
N SER A 30 1.87 9.92 21.51
CA SER A 30 0.40 9.87 21.43
C SER A 30 -0.11 8.69 20.60
N GLY A 31 0.72 8.15 19.72
CA GLY A 31 0.36 7.10 18.76
C GLY A 31 -0.23 7.61 17.44
N GLU A 32 -0.42 8.93 17.29
CA GLU A 32 -0.99 9.53 16.06
C GLU A 32 -0.13 9.24 14.82
N LEU A 33 1.19 9.36 14.93
CA LEU A 33 2.10 9.00 13.84
C LEU A 33 1.99 7.51 13.50
N SER A 34 1.91 6.64 14.52
CA SER A 34 1.77 5.20 14.32
C SER A 34 0.45 4.85 13.62
N GLN A 35 -0.63 5.58 13.92
CA GLN A 35 -1.92 5.44 13.24
C GLN A 35 -1.80 5.88 11.77
N LEU A 36 -1.23 7.06 11.51
CA LEU A 36 -1.01 7.56 10.15
C LEU A 36 -0.21 6.56 9.30
N LEU A 37 0.86 5.98 9.85
CA LEU A 37 1.67 4.98 9.15
C LEU A 37 0.90 3.68 8.86
N ARG A 38 0.01 3.26 9.76
CA ARG A 38 -0.88 2.11 9.53
C ARG A 38 -1.91 2.40 8.45
N ASP A 39 -2.45 3.62 8.40
CA ASP A 39 -3.41 4.04 7.38
C ASP A 39 -2.75 4.07 6.00
N ILE A 40 -1.53 4.60 5.88
CA ILE A 40 -0.73 4.56 4.64
C ILE A 40 -0.49 3.10 4.20
N ALA A 41 -0.13 2.22 5.15
CA ALA A 41 0.09 0.81 4.84
C ALA A 41 -1.19 0.10 4.36
N LEU A 42 -2.36 0.48 4.89
CA LEU A 42 -3.65 -0.02 4.44
C LEU A 42 -3.98 0.49 3.03
N ALA A 43 -3.85 1.79 2.78
CA ALA A 43 -4.07 2.40 1.47
C ALA A 43 -3.19 1.73 0.39
N ALA A 44 -1.89 1.52 0.68
CA ALA A 44 -0.99 0.83 -0.23
C ALA A 44 -1.43 -0.60 -0.56
N LYS A 45 -1.97 -1.34 0.43
CA LYS A 45 -2.53 -2.69 0.19
C LYS A 45 -3.80 -2.66 -0.67
N ILE A 46 -4.64 -1.65 -0.48
CA ILE A 46 -5.85 -1.45 -1.30
C ILE A 46 -5.45 -1.14 -2.75
N VAL A 47 -4.56 -0.16 -2.97
CA VAL A 47 -4.05 0.18 -4.30
C VAL A 47 -3.44 -1.04 -4.98
N ASN A 48 -2.56 -1.79 -4.29
CA ASN A 48 -1.96 -3.01 -4.84
C ASN A 48 -3.02 -4.05 -5.26
N ARG A 49 -4.04 -4.26 -4.42
CA ARG A 49 -5.15 -5.18 -4.74
C ARG A 49 -5.90 -4.72 -6.01
N GLU A 50 -6.16 -3.43 -6.15
CA GLU A 50 -6.86 -2.89 -7.32
C GLU A 50 -5.98 -2.91 -8.58
N VAL A 51 -4.67 -2.70 -8.46
CA VAL A 51 -3.70 -2.86 -9.55
C VAL A 51 -3.68 -4.31 -10.06
N ILE A 52 -3.52 -5.30 -9.17
CA ILE A 52 -3.50 -6.73 -9.53
C ILE A 52 -4.83 -7.14 -10.20
N ARG A 53 -5.96 -6.63 -9.69
CA ARG A 53 -7.28 -6.88 -10.29
C ARG A 53 -7.46 -6.19 -11.62
N GLY A 54 -6.88 -5.01 -11.78
CA GLY A 54 -6.96 -4.22 -13.00
C GLY A 54 -6.23 -4.84 -14.18
N GLU A 55 -5.12 -5.53 -13.95
CA GLU A 55 -4.45 -6.34 -14.98
C GLU A 55 -5.32 -7.51 -15.45
N LEU A 56 -6.06 -8.15 -14.54
CA LEU A 56 -6.97 -9.26 -14.86
C LEU A 56 -8.30 -8.80 -15.48
N SER A 57 -8.63 -7.51 -15.40
CA SER A 57 -9.94 -6.96 -15.78
C SER A 57 -9.89 -5.97 -16.96
N ASN A 58 -8.78 -5.89 -17.71
CA ASN A 58 -8.58 -4.90 -18.79
C ASN A 58 -8.78 -3.42 -18.32
N ILE A 59 -8.26 -3.05 -17.13
CA ILE A 59 -8.27 -1.65 -16.66
C ILE A 59 -7.16 -0.81 -17.33
N SER A 60 -6.29 -1.43 -18.14
CA SER A 60 -5.40 -0.70 -19.05
C SER A 60 -6.22 0.04 -20.10
N GLY A 61 -6.32 1.36 -19.95
CA GLY A 61 -7.06 2.23 -20.85
C GLY A 61 -7.32 3.60 -20.25
N SER A 62 -7.36 4.61 -21.12
CA SER A 62 -7.80 5.98 -20.82
C SER A 62 -9.11 5.94 -20.01
N ALA A 63 -9.10 6.53 -18.81
CA ALA A 63 -10.33 7.08 -18.28
C ALA A 63 -10.64 8.24 -19.21
N GLU A 64 -11.81 8.26 -19.84
CA GLU A 64 -12.20 9.24 -20.87
C GLU A 64 -12.29 10.70 -20.31
N SER A 65 -11.66 10.98 -19.17
CA SER A 65 -11.46 12.27 -18.53
C SER A 65 -10.01 12.77 -18.68
N GLN A 66 -9.88 14.07 -18.92
CA GLN A 66 -8.59 14.77 -18.82
C GLN A 66 -8.36 15.26 -17.40
N ASN A 67 -7.12 15.11 -16.90
CA ASN A 67 -6.72 15.73 -15.64
C ASN A 67 -6.59 17.27 -15.81
N ILE A 68 -6.41 17.99 -14.70
CA ILE A 68 -6.26 19.46 -14.72
C ILE A 68 -5.04 19.94 -15.53
N GLN A 69 -4.12 19.03 -15.88
CA GLN A 69 -2.94 19.26 -16.72
C GLN A 69 -3.18 18.96 -18.21
N GLY A 70 -4.39 18.51 -18.59
CA GLY A 70 -4.76 18.22 -19.99
C GLY A 70 -4.29 16.85 -20.50
N GLU A 71 -3.77 15.99 -19.62
CA GLU A 71 -3.37 14.62 -19.97
C GLU A 71 -4.56 13.67 -19.84
N SER A 72 -4.61 12.63 -20.69
CA SER A 72 -5.59 11.57 -20.54
C SER A 72 -5.28 10.78 -19.27
N GLN A 73 -6.17 10.88 -18.29
CA GLN A 73 -6.01 10.19 -17.01
C GLN A 73 -6.12 8.67 -17.23
N GLN A 74 -5.22 7.88 -16.64
CA GLN A 74 -5.40 6.43 -16.67
C GLN A 74 -6.45 6.04 -15.62
N LYS A 75 -7.24 4.99 -15.91
CA LYS A 75 -8.20 4.47 -14.91
C LYS A 75 -7.52 4.07 -13.60
N LEU A 76 -6.25 3.67 -13.65
CA LEU A 76 -5.41 3.41 -12.49
C LEU A 76 -5.17 4.67 -11.63
N ASP A 77 -4.97 5.83 -12.26
CA ASP A 77 -4.73 7.08 -11.54
C ASP A 77 -5.99 7.53 -10.78
N VAL A 78 -7.18 7.32 -11.35
CA VAL A 78 -8.47 7.60 -10.69
C VAL A 78 -8.69 6.70 -9.47
N ILE A 79 -8.29 5.43 -9.56
CA ILE A 79 -8.44 4.47 -8.45
C ILE A 79 -7.41 4.74 -7.33
N ALA A 80 -6.25 5.30 -7.67
CA ALA A 80 -5.22 5.68 -6.70
C ALA A 80 -5.56 6.97 -5.94
N ASP A 81 -6.42 7.84 -6.50
CA ASP A 81 -6.86 9.12 -5.93
C ASP A 81 -8.09 8.93 -4.99
N ILE A 82 -7.91 8.12 -3.94
CA ILE A 82 -8.90 7.85 -2.87
C ILE A 82 -8.54 8.63 -1.60
#